data_AF-A0A2M7SSC0-F1
#
_entry.id   AF-A0A2M7SSC0-F1
#
_cell.length_a   1.000
_cell.length_b   1.000
_cell.length_c   1.000
_cell.angle_alpha   90.00
_cell.angle_beta   90.00
_cell.angle_gamma   90.00
#
_symmetry.space_group_name_H-M   'P 1'
#
loop_
_entity.id
_entity.type
_entity.pdbx_description
1 polymer ?
#
loop_
_entity_poly.entity_id
_entity_poly.type
_entity_poly.pdbx_seq_one_letter_code
_entity_poly.pdbx_strand_id
1 'polypeptide(L)' 'LRAPDGCPWDREQTHASLRPHLLEEAYESLAALDAEDPAKMAEEFGDLLLQIVLNAQIASEAGEFGMADVLKG' A
#
# COMPACT_ATOMS: atom_id res chain seq x y z
N LEU A 1 7.35 7.24 -7.00
CA LEU A 1 7.88 6.17 -6.13
C LEU A 1 8.82 5.27 -6.93
N ARG A 2 8.31 4.52 -7.92
CA ARG A 2 9.09 3.55 -8.73
C ARG A 2 9.69 4.07 -10.05
N ALA A 3 9.76 5.40 -10.23
CA ALA A 3 10.37 6.00 -11.43
C ALA A 3 11.88 5.62 -11.53
N PRO A 4 12.53 5.74 -12.71
CA PRO A 4 13.95 5.38 -12.86
C PRO A 4 14.89 6.06 -11.87
N ASP A 5 14.55 7.29 -11.46
CA ASP A 5 15.22 8.14 -10.46
C ASP A 5 14.59 8.04 -9.05
N GLY A 6 13.63 7.13 -8.86
CA GLY A 6 12.93 6.88 -7.60
C GLY A 6 13.70 6.01 -6.61
N CYS A 7 13.08 5.71 -5.48
CA CYS A 7 13.66 4.90 -4.42
C CYS A 7 14.02 3.48 -4.95
N PRO A 8 15.27 3.00 -4.77
CA PRO A 8 15.66 1.66 -5.21
C PRO A 8 14.82 0.55 -4.60
N TRP A 9 14.51 0.66 -3.30
CA TRP A 9 13.68 -0.32 -2.61
C TRP A 9 12.29 -0.40 -3.23
N ASP A 10 11.66 0.75 -3.52
CA ASP A 10 10.34 0.79 -4.15
C ASP A 10 10.36 0.04 -5.48
N ARG A 11 11.41 0.19 -6.29
CA ARG A 11 11.54 -0.41 -7.62
C ARG A 11 11.72 -1.92 -7.59
N GLU A 12 12.35 -2.46 -6.54
CA GLU A 12 12.59 -3.89 -6.39
C GLU A 12 11.34 -4.67 -5.95
N GLN A 13 10.30 -3.98 -5.50
CA GLN A 13 9.10 -4.63 -4.99
C GLN A 13 8.29 -5.34 -6.08
N THR A 14 7.61 -6.40 -5.65
CA THR A 14 6.61 -7.17 -6.42
C THR A 14 5.37 -7.34 -5.55
N HIS A 15 4.25 -7.76 -6.15
CA HIS A 15 3.07 -8.13 -5.37
C HIS A 15 3.41 -9.14 -4.26
N ALA A 16 4.26 -10.13 -4.56
CA ALA A 16 4.66 -11.15 -3.59
C ALA A 16 5.50 -10.60 -2.43
N SER A 17 6.44 -9.69 -2.69
CA SER A 17 7.30 -9.11 -1.65
C SER A 17 6.54 -8.12 -0.74
N LEU A 18 5.47 -7.51 -1.24
CA LEU A 18 4.64 -6.59 -0.47
C LEU A 18 3.57 -7.27 0.39
N ARG A 19 3.26 -8.56 0.16
CA ARG A 19 2.27 -9.31 0.96
C ARG A 19 2.44 -9.21 2.48
N PRO A 20 3.64 -9.43 3.07
CA PRO A 20 3.80 -9.35 4.52
C PRO A 20 3.51 -7.94 5.05
N HIS A 21 3.99 -6.90 4.36
CA HIS A 21 3.75 -5.50 4.74
C HIS A 21 2.26 -5.16 4.68
N LEU A 22 1.57 -5.49 3.58
CA LEU A 22 0.12 -5.28 3.48
C LEU A 22 -0.66 -5.98 4.61
N LEU A 23 -0.22 -7.16 5.04
CA LEU A 23 -0.84 -7.87 6.15
C LEU A 23 -0.57 -7.16 7.49
N GLU A 24 0.66 -6.71 7.72
CA GLU A 24 1.08 -5.97 8.90
C GLU A 24 0.27 -4.67 9.05
N GLU A 25 0.24 -3.81 8.02
CA GLU A 25 -0.51 -2.55 8.04
C GLU A 25 -2.02 -2.76 8.29
N ALA A 26 -2.57 -3.88 7.79
CA ALA A 26 -3.96 -4.23 8.05
C ALA A 26 -4.19 -4.60 9.52
N TYR A 27 -3.26 -5.30 10.16
CA TYR A 27 -3.33 -5.59 11.60
C TYR A 27 -3.10 -4.33 12.45
N GLU A 28 -2.18 -3.46 12.06
CA GLU A 28 -1.93 -2.20 12.78
C GLU A 28 -3.12 -1.25 12.67
N SER A 29 -3.74 -1.15 11.49
CA SER A 29 -5.01 -0.43 11.28
C SER A 29 -6.13 -0.95 12.19
N LEU A 30 -6.25 -2.27 12.33
CA LEU A 30 -7.23 -2.88 13.24
C LEU A 30 -6.89 -2.60 14.71
N ALA A 31 -5.62 -2.68 15.08
CA ALA A 31 -5.18 -2.37 16.44
C ALA A 31 -5.45 -0.89 16.80
N ALA A 32 -5.28 0.03 15.85
CA ALA A 32 -5.59 1.45 16.04
C ALA A 32 -7.10 1.69 16.20
N LEU A 33 -7.94 0.97 15.45
CA LEU A 33 -9.39 0.98 15.62
C LEU A 33 -9.81 0.45 16.99
N ASP A 34 -9.27 -0.69 17.41
CA ASP A 34 -9.57 -1.32 18.71
C ASP A 34 -9.12 -0.44 19.89
N ALA A 35 -8.06 0.36 19.70
CA ALA A 35 -7.58 1.31 20.68
C ALA A 35 -8.38 2.63 20.76
N GLU A 36 -9.34 2.84 19.84
CA GLU A 36 -10.09 4.09 19.68
C GLU A 36 -9.17 5.33 19.61
N ASP A 37 -8.02 5.22 18.92
CA ASP A 37 -7.02 6.28 18.79
C ASP A 37 -7.06 6.91 17.37
N PRO A 38 -7.72 8.07 17.18
CA PRO A 38 -7.86 8.68 15.86
C PRO A 38 -6.53 9.14 15.25
N ALA A 39 -5.54 9.47 16.08
CA ALA A 39 -4.24 9.89 15.58
C ALA A 39 -3.51 8.69 14.97
N LYS A 40 -3.51 7.57 15.68
CA LYS A 40 -2.93 6.33 15.17
C LYS A 40 -3.72 5.78 13.99
N MET A 41 -5.05 5.84 14.00
CA MET A 41 -5.86 5.46 12.84
C MET A 41 -5.45 6.23 11.57
N ALA A 42 -5.20 7.54 11.67
CA ALA A 42 -4.80 8.33 10.51
C ALA A 42 -3.41 7.94 9.96
N GLU A 43 -2.50 7.55 10.84
CA GLU A 43 -1.16 7.02 10.49
C GLU A 43 -1.30 5.68 9.77
N GLU A 44 -1.89 4.67 10.42
CA GLU A 44 -1.97 3.31 9.88
C GLU A 44 -2.83 3.23 8.60
N PHE A 45 -3.88 4.05 8.48
CA PHE A 45 -4.66 4.12 7.23
C PHE A 45 -3.86 4.73 6.09
N GLY A 46 -2.94 5.66 6.40
CA GLY A 46 -2.00 6.20 5.43
C GLY A 46 -1.03 5.13 4.93
N ASP A 47 -0.50 4.32 5.83
CA ASP A 47 0.45 3.26 5.50
C ASP A 47 -0.23 2.11 4.74
N LEU A 48 -1.44 1.71 5.16
CA LEU A 48 -2.26 0.78 4.39
C LEU A 48 -2.58 1.30 2.98
N LEU A 49 -2.91 2.60 2.85
CA LEU A 49 -3.13 3.23 1.54
C LEU A 49 -1.86 3.21 0.69
N LEU A 50 -0.69 3.45 1.27
CA LEU A 50 0.59 3.37 0.57
C LEU A 50 0.80 1.97 -0.02
N GLN A 51 0.48 0.91 0.72
CA GLN A 51 0.56 -0.47 0.22
C GLN A 51 -0.39 -0.70 -0.98
N ILE A 52 -1.60 -0.14 -0.95
CA ILE A 52 -2.55 -0.19 -2.08
C ILE A 52 -1.97 0.55 -3.30
N VAL A 53 -1.41 1.75 -3.10
CA VAL A 53 -0.77 2.55 -4.15
C VAL A 53 0.38 1.80 -4.80
N LEU A 54 1.25 1.16 -4.01
CA LEU A 54 2.37 0.39 -4.54
C LEU A 54 1.91 -0.81 -5.38
N ASN A 55 0.89 -1.54 -4.93
CA ASN A 55 0.32 -2.64 -5.72
C ASN A 55 -0.33 -2.13 -7.03
N ALA A 56 -1.10 -1.03 -6.98
CA ALA A 56 -1.68 -0.43 -8.18
C ALA A 56 -0.62 0.07 -9.16
N GLN A 57 0.50 0.61 -8.67
CA GLN A 57 1.62 1.04 -9.49
C GLN A 57 2.30 -0.15 -10.18
N ILE A 58 2.54 -1.25 -9.46
CA ILE A 58 3.12 -2.49 -10.02
C ILE A 58 2.21 -3.06 -11.12
N ALA A 59 0.90 -3.15 -10.88
CA ALA A 59 -0.05 -3.63 -11.87
C ALA A 59 -0.15 -2.70 -13.09
N SER A 60 -0.05 -1.39 -12.88
CA SER A 60 -0.04 -0.41 -13.96
C SER A 60 1.22 -0.53 -14.82
N GLU A 61 2.38 -0.81 -14.22
CA GLU A 61 3.64 -1.10 -14.93
C GLU A 61 3.53 -2.38 -15.80
N ALA A 62 2.74 -3.36 -15.34
CA ALA A 62 2.45 -4.58 -16.08
C ALA A 62 1.33 -4.42 -17.13
N GLY A 63 0.64 -3.27 -17.17
CA GLY A 63 -0.48 -3.03 -18.07
C GLY A 63 -1.77 -3.79 -17.71
N GLU A 64 -1.93 -4.17 -16.44
CA GLU A 64 -3.04 -5.00 -15.96
C GLU A 64 -4.21 -4.14 -15.44
N PHE A 65 -3.97 -3.33 -14.41
CA PHE A 65 -4.94 -2.40 -13.84
C PHE A 65 -4.20 -1.22 -13.18
N GLY A 66 -4.90 -0.11 -12.98
CA GLY A 66 -4.38 1.06 -12.27
C GLY A 66 -5.20 1.45 -11.06
N MET A 67 -4.79 2.53 -10.40
CA MET A 67 -5.52 3.08 -9.24
C MET A 67 -6.98 3.42 -9.57
N ALA A 68 -7.26 3.87 -10.80
CA ALA A 68 -8.61 4.19 -11.23
C ALA A 68 -9.54 2.96 -11.25
N ASP A 69 -8.99 1.76 -11.50
CA ASP A 69 -9.76 0.52 -11.48
C ASP A 69 -9.98 0.06 -10.03
N VAL A 70 -8.96 0.16 -9.18
CA VAL A 70 -9.06 -0.11 -7.73
C VAL A 70 -10.15 0.75 -7.07
N LEU A 71 -10.23 2.03 -7.41
CA LEU A 71 -11.26 2.93 -6.88
C LEU A 71 -12.68 2.62 -7.39
N LYS A 72 -12.82 1.92 -8.52
CA LYS A 72 -14.12 1.55 -9.11
C LYS A 72 -14.63 0.20 -8.58
N GLY A 73 -13.72 -0.74 -8.33
CA GLY A 73 -14.05 -2.13 -7.99
C GLY A 73 -14.32 -2.97 -9.23
#